data_AF-A0A5N6U1D2-F1
#
_entry.id   AF-A0A5N6U1D2-F1
#
_cell.length_a   1.000
_cell.length_b   1.000
_cell.length_c   1.000
_cell.angle_alpha   90.00
_cell.angle_beta   90.00
_cell.angle_gamma   90.00
#
_symmetry.space_group_name_H-M   'P 1'
#
loop_
_entity.id
_entity.type
_entity.pdbx_description
1 polymer ?
#
loop_
_entity_poly.entity_id
_entity_poly.type
_entity_poly.pdbx_seq_one_letter_code
_entity_poly.pdbx_strand_id
1 'polypeptide(L)'
;MVWHAFLLNPRDFEWYCITHRLERICKVPFPWLHIVCFSPSIPQQTYLIVETQHKVINSRDYTYKLSKSHQSILRDMHLEPDLFDALTEVGKRDSHASNIFSQYGTGKRKAATSNYRGNILSHSEIVFAKTVETAISQAGENKPLVDNVIRQAAFVNKMHSHLWIRSPAVEGTVRRAIGRYEKFLQLFQDYPHATLVPTLDIDLIWHTHLCDPEQYRACFLQKVGRVVDHDDKIGKPILDKSFVQMQEMFNVRFGQSYDICLCWDCEAILSAVETLDGIGDMNSIDDLETGVDSAMDNVENDLRYYRAVEIARRKGIGLPICET
;
A
#
# COMPACT_ATOMS: atom_id res chain seq x y z
N MET A 1 -8.96 -1.35 -0.86
CA MET A 1 -8.87 -0.98 0.57
C MET A 1 -9.37 -2.10 1.49
N VAL A 2 -10.64 -2.52 1.40
CA VAL A 2 -11.20 -3.56 2.31
C VAL A 2 -10.46 -4.90 2.20
N TRP A 3 -10.20 -5.37 0.98
CA TRP A 3 -9.43 -6.59 0.74
C TRP A 3 -8.05 -6.54 1.42
N HIS A 4 -7.28 -5.48 1.14
CA HIS A 4 -5.98 -5.25 1.79
C HIS A 4 -6.07 -5.23 3.32
N ALA A 5 -7.07 -4.55 3.90
CA ALA A 5 -7.25 -4.50 5.35
C ALA A 5 -7.51 -5.87 5.99
N PHE A 6 -8.07 -6.81 5.22
CA PHE A 6 -8.27 -8.18 5.67
C PHE A 6 -6.97 -8.99 5.67
N LEU A 7 -6.09 -8.74 4.69
CA LEU A 7 -4.79 -9.42 4.56
C LEU A 7 -3.77 -9.05 5.65
N LEU A 8 -3.99 -7.96 6.38
CA LEU A 8 -3.11 -7.50 7.46
C LEU A 8 -3.01 -8.44 8.65
N ASN A 9 -4.01 -9.32 8.80
CA ASN A 9 -4.00 -10.36 9.81
C ASN A 9 -3.98 -11.71 9.06
N PRO A 10 -2.81 -12.18 8.61
CA PRO A 10 -2.68 -13.41 7.84
C PRO A 10 -3.34 -14.61 8.50
N ARG A 11 -3.32 -14.69 9.84
CA ARG A 11 -3.97 -15.77 10.60
C ARG A 11 -5.49 -15.74 10.49
N ASP A 12 -6.10 -14.56 10.64
CA ASP A 12 -7.55 -14.38 10.50
C ASP A 12 -7.99 -14.66 9.05
N PHE A 13 -7.19 -14.20 8.09
CA PHE A 13 -7.43 -14.44 6.66
C PHE A 13 -7.36 -15.94 6.31
N GLU A 14 -6.31 -16.64 6.76
CA GLU A 14 -6.14 -18.08 6.56
C GLU A 14 -7.31 -18.86 7.18
N TRP A 15 -7.67 -18.54 8.42
CA TRP A 15 -8.80 -19.17 9.11
C TRP A 15 -10.12 -18.95 8.37
N TYR A 16 -10.39 -17.73 7.90
CA TYR A 16 -11.60 -17.43 7.15
C TYR A 16 -11.65 -18.21 5.83
N CYS A 17 -10.53 -18.27 5.09
CA CYS A 17 -10.47 -19.01 3.84
C CYS A 17 -10.68 -20.50 4.04
N ILE A 18 -10.11 -21.11 5.08
CA ILE A 18 -10.33 -22.53 5.41
C ILE A 18 -11.81 -22.77 5.76
N THR A 19 -12.37 -21.91 6.61
CA THR A 19 -13.77 -22.03 7.08
C THR A 19 -14.77 -21.96 5.93
N HIS A 20 -14.49 -21.13 4.93
CA HIS A 20 -15.39 -20.89 3.80
C HIS A 20 -14.99 -21.62 2.50
N ARG A 21 -13.99 -22.51 2.54
CA ARG A 21 -13.48 -23.26 1.37
C ARG A 21 -13.01 -22.34 0.23
N LEU A 22 -12.26 -21.31 0.60
CA LEU A 22 -11.68 -20.30 -0.29
C LEU A 22 -10.16 -20.46 -0.40
N GLU A 23 -9.63 -21.68 -0.28
CA GLU A 23 -8.19 -21.96 -0.25
C GLU A 23 -7.47 -21.49 -1.52
N ARG A 24 -8.19 -21.49 -2.66
CA ARG A 24 -7.67 -20.96 -3.93
C ARG A 24 -7.38 -19.46 -3.86
N ILE A 25 -8.11 -18.71 -3.05
CA ILE A 25 -7.93 -17.26 -2.93
C ILE A 25 -6.61 -16.92 -2.23
N CYS A 26 -6.20 -17.73 -1.25
CA CYS A 26 -4.90 -17.56 -0.58
C CYS A 26 -3.70 -17.71 -1.52
N LYS A 27 -3.90 -18.41 -2.65
CA LYS A 27 -2.88 -18.69 -3.66
C LYS A 27 -2.90 -17.72 -4.83
N VAL A 28 -3.79 -16.73 -4.81
CA VAL A 28 -3.80 -15.69 -5.85
C VAL A 28 -2.60 -14.80 -5.58
N PRO A 29 -1.57 -14.83 -6.45
CA PRO A 29 -0.39 -14.03 -6.21
C PRO A 29 -0.73 -12.56 -6.37
N PHE A 30 -0.02 -11.72 -5.63
CA PHE A 30 -0.10 -10.30 -5.91
C PHE A 30 0.58 -10.05 -7.27
N PRO A 31 -0.01 -9.29 -8.20
CA PRO A 31 0.46 -9.19 -9.59
C PRO A 31 1.78 -8.42 -9.75
N TRP A 32 2.52 -8.19 -8.67
CA TRP A 32 3.88 -7.65 -8.71
C TRP A 32 4.82 -8.85 -8.65
N LEU A 33 5.40 -9.18 -9.80
CA LEU A 33 6.27 -10.35 -10.03
C LEU A 33 7.45 -10.48 -9.02
N HIS A 34 7.69 -9.51 -8.13
CA HIS A 34 8.97 -9.29 -7.46
C HIS A 34 8.94 -8.80 -6.01
N ILE A 35 7.88 -9.06 -5.23
CA ILE A 35 8.04 -9.10 -3.75
C ILE A 35 8.22 -10.56 -3.31
N VAL A 36 8.87 -11.34 -4.17
CA VAL A 36 9.29 -12.71 -3.90
C VAL A 36 10.38 -12.65 -2.84
N CYS A 37 10.34 -13.52 -1.83
CA CYS A 37 11.40 -13.62 -0.83
C CYS A 37 12.77 -13.55 -1.49
N PHE A 38 13.43 -12.43 -1.27
CA PHE A 38 14.63 -12.00 -1.96
C PHE A 38 15.70 -13.10 -1.92
N SER A 39 15.93 -13.70 -3.09
CA SER A 39 17.11 -14.51 -3.37
C SER A 39 18.27 -13.57 -3.67
N PRO A 40 19.46 -13.74 -3.07
CA PRO A 40 20.61 -12.83 -3.21
C PRO A 40 21.21 -12.77 -4.63
N SER A 41 20.58 -13.36 -5.64
CA SER A 41 21.13 -13.58 -6.97
C SER A 41 20.60 -12.66 -8.08
N ILE A 42 19.67 -11.72 -7.83
CA ILE A 42 19.11 -10.87 -8.90
C ILE A 42 18.95 -9.38 -8.47
N PRO A 43 19.90 -8.49 -8.80
CA PRO A 43 19.85 -7.05 -8.49
C PRO A 43 18.78 -6.23 -9.24
N GLN A 44 18.10 -6.78 -10.25
CA GLN A 44 17.26 -6.03 -11.20
C GLN A 44 15.76 -5.91 -10.82
N GLN A 45 15.35 -6.29 -9.61
CA GLN A 45 13.91 -6.41 -9.26
C GLN A 45 13.19 -5.11 -8.93
N THR A 46 13.86 -4.09 -8.37
CA THR A 46 13.19 -2.84 -7.95
C THR A 46 12.65 -2.04 -9.14
N TYR A 47 13.42 -1.98 -10.23
CA TYR A 47 13.04 -1.30 -11.47
C TYR A 47 11.67 -1.78 -11.98
N LEU A 48 11.45 -3.10 -11.94
CA LEU A 48 10.22 -3.68 -12.47
C LEU A 48 8.98 -3.38 -11.61
N ILE A 49 9.12 -3.18 -10.29
CA ILE A 49 7.99 -2.80 -9.41
C ILE A 49 7.53 -1.38 -9.73
N VAL A 50 8.45 -0.43 -9.74
CA VAL A 50 8.14 1.00 -10.00
C VAL A 50 7.64 1.18 -11.43
N GLU A 51 8.31 0.56 -12.40
CA GLU A 51 7.92 0.65 -13.81
C GLU A 51 6.53 0.04 -14.04
N THR A 52 6.22 -1.11 -13.41
CA THR A 52 4.88 -1.73 -13.51
C THR A 52 3.82 -0.84 -12.86
N GLN A 53 4.11 -0.22 -11.71
CA GLN A 53 3.15 0.71 -11.08
C GLN A 53 2.87 1.93 -11.96
N HIS A 54 3.89 2.56 -12.54
CA HIS A 54 3.72 3.72 -13.42
C HIS A 54 3.09 3.37 -14.78
N LYS A 55 3.21 2.12 -15.25
CA LYS A 55 2.51 1.63 -16.45
C LYS A 55 1.01 1.46 -16.23
N VAL A 56 0.61 1.11 -15.01
CA VAL A 56 -0.76 0.66 -14.72
C VAL A 56 -1.59 1.74 -13.99
N ILE A 57 -0.93 2.64 -13.27
CA ILE A 57 -1.55 3.81 -12.64
C ILE A 57 -1.29 5.02 -13.53
N ASN A 58 -2.35 5.73 -13.90
CA ASN A 58 -2.23 6.92 -14.74
C ASN A 58 -1.34 7.97 -14.06
N SER A 59 -0.24 8.32 -14.72
CA SER A 59 0.75 9.26 -14.20
C SER A 59 0.25 10.71 -14.17
N ARG A 60 -0.95 11.03 -14.67
CA ARG A 60 -1.55 12.36 -14.58
C ARG A 60 -2.57 12.47 -13.44
N ASP A 61 -3.47 11.49 -13.32
CA ASP A 61 -4.63 11.57 -12.42
C ASP A 61 -4.69 10.45 -11.35
N TYR A 62 -3.70 9.54 -11.33
CA TYR A 62 -3.62 8.39 -10.41
C TYR A 62 -4.77 7.39 -10.52
N THR A 63 -5.56 7.46 -11.58
CA THR A 63 -6.60 6.47 -11.78
C THR A 63 -5.96 5.16 -12.21
N TYR A 64 -6.27 4.09 -11.49
CA TYR A 64 -6.11 2.74 -11.97
C TYR A 64 -7.39 2.38 -12.74
N LYS A 65 -7.25 1.86 -13.96
CA LYS A 65 -8.38 1.32 -14.71
C LYS A 65 -8.02 -0.07 -15.19
N LEU A 66 -8.91 -1.03 -14.93
CA LEU A 66 -8.83 -2.36 -15.52
C LEU A 66 -8.74 -2.25 -17.05
N SER A 67 -7.94 -3.10 -17.68
CA SER A 67 -7.89 -3.19 -19.13
C SER A 67 -9.26 -3.53 -19.71
N LYS A 68 -9.55 -3.07 -20.94
CA LYS A 68 -10.84 -3.37 -21.60
C LYS A 68 -11.10 -4.89 -21.69
N SER A 69 -10.06 -5.70 -21.89
CA SER A 69 -10.16 -7.15 -21.91
C SER A 69 -10.60 -7.71 -20.55
N HIS A 70 -9.97 -7.30 -19.45
CA HIS A 70 -10.37 -7.74 -18.11
C HIS A 70 -11.77 -7.25 -17.73
N GLN A 71 -12.13 -6.02 -18.11
CA GLN A 71 -13.49 -5.52 -17.91
C GLN A 71 -14.52 -6.37 -18.66
N SER A 72 -14.22 -6.82 -19.89
CA SER A 72 -15.11 -7.70 -20.65
C SER A 72 -15.30 -9.04 -19.93
N ILE A 73 -14.22 -9.67 -19.48
CA ILE A 73 -14.28 -10.95 -18.76
C ILE A 73 -15.15 -10.84 -17.50
N LEU A 74 -14.99 -9.76 -16.72
CA LEU A 74 -15.81 -9.54 -15.53
C LEU A 74 -17.30 -9.39 -15.90
N ARG A 75 -17.61 -8.63 -16.95
CA ARG A 75 -18.99 -8.47 -17.44
C ARG A 75 -19.59 -9.79 -17.94
N ASP A 76 -18.80 -10.62 -18.61
CA ASP A 76 -19.20 -11.97 -19.06
C ASP A 76 -19.52 -12.89 -17.88
N MET A 77 -18.87 -12.65 -16.72
CA MET A 77 -19.16 -13.30 -15.44
C MET A 77 -20.25 -12.60 -14.62
N HIS A 78 -20.94 -11.60 -15.17
CA HIS A 78 -21.92 -10.76 -14.48
C HIS A 78 -21.38 -10.02 -13.25
N LEU A 79 -20.10 -9.67 -13.28
CA LEU A 79 -19.43 -8.87 -12.26
C LEU A 79 -19.15 -7.46 -12.79
N GLU A 80 -19.45 -6.45 -11.97
CA GLU A 80 -19.10 -5.07 -12.29
C GLU A 80 -17.58 -4.87 -12.15
N PRO A 81 -16.90 -4.33 -13.19
CA PRO A 81 -15.45 -4.15 -13.13
C PRO A 81 -14.99 -3.17 -12.06
N ASP A 82 -15.80 -2.16 -11.76
CA ASP A 82 -15.58 -1.26 -10.63
C ASP A 82 -16.79 -1.33 -9.70
N LEU A 83 -16.63 -2.08 -8.63
CA LEU A 83 -17.69 -2.27 -7.64
C LEU A 83 -18.03 -0.95 -6.94
N PHE A 84 -17.07 -0.07 -6.69
CA PHE A 84 -17.33 1.17 -5.95
C PHE A 84 -18.15 2.14 -6.78
N ASP A 85 -17.78 2.34 -8.05
CA ASP A 85 -18.53 3.16 -8.98
C ASP A 85 -19.93 2.57 -9.23
N ALA A 86 -20.03 1.25 -9.40
CA ALA A 86 -21.32 0.58 -9.56
C ALA A 86 -22.25 0.81 -8.35
N LEU A 87 -21.73 0.63 -7.13
CA LEU A 87 -22.50 0.88 -5.90
C LEU A 87 -22.87 2.37 -5.75
N THR A 88 -21.98 3.28 -6.15
CA THR A 88 -22.24 4.72 -6.14
C THR A 88 -23.37 5.10 -7.09
N GLU A 89 -23.38 4.54 -8.31
CA GLU A 89 -24.46 4.74 -9.28
C GLU A 89 -25.78 4.12 -8.81
N VAL A 90 -25.75 2.95 -8.17
CA VAL A 90 -26.94 2.35 -7.55
C VAL A 90 -27.49 3.24 -6.44
N GLY A 91 -26.61 3.82 -5.60
CA GLY A 91 -26.99 4.74 -4.53
C GLY A 91 -27.66 6.02 -5.02
N LYS A 92 -27.38 6.48 -6.24
CA LYS A 92 -28.03 7.66 -6.86
C LYS A 92 -29.44 7.38 -7.37
N ARG A 93 -29.81 6.11 -7.58
CA ARG A 93 -31.12 5.70 -8.11
C ARG A 93 -32.13 5.49 -6.98
N ASP A 94 -33.41 5.72 -7.26
CA ASP A 94 -34.50 5.35 -6.37
C ASP A 94 -34.74 3.83 -6.42
N SER A 95 -33.91 3.09 -5.68
CA SER A 95 -33.88 1.62 -5.66
C SER A 95 -33.92 1.07 -4.25
N HIS A 96 -34.32 -0.20 -4.12
CA HIS A 96 -34.29 -0.89 -2.83
C HIS A 96 -32.88 -0.92 -2.23
N ALA A 97 -31.86 -1.14 -3.07
CA ALA A 97 -30.46 -1.07 -2.66
C ALA A 97 -30.05 0.33 -2.15
N SER A 98 -30.49 1.41 -2.80
CA SER A 98 -30.26 2.79 -2.32
C SER A 98 -30.89 3.05 -0.94
N ASN A 99 -32.09 2.52 -0.71
CA ASN A 99 -32.73 2.58 0.60
C ASN A 99 -31.92 1.87 1.68
N ILE A 100 -31.42 0.66 1.38
CA ILE A 100 -30.53 -0.08 2.29
C ILE A 100 -29.28 0.76 2.60
N PHE A 101 -28.61 1.32 1.59
CA PHE A 101 -27.46 2.20 1.82
C PHE A 101 -27.81 3.40 2.70
N SER A 102 -28.98 4.00 2.53
CA SER A 102 -29.41 5.16 3.32
C SER A 102 -29.73 4.82 4.79
N GLN A 103 -30.18 3.59 5.07
CA GLN A 103 -30.48 3.12 6.41
C GLN A 103 -29.21 2.82 7.22
N TYR A 104 -28.15 2.38 6.53
CA TYR A 104 -26.94 1.86 7.16
C TYR A 104 -25.68 2.72 6.90
N GLY A 105 -25.78 3.79 6.12
CA GLY A 105 -24.70 4.76 5.91
C GLY A 105 -24.43 5.64 7.13
N THR A 106 -23.31 6.37 7.10
CA THR A 106 -22.82 7.23 8.20
C THR A 106 -23.63 8.51 8.42
N GLY A 107 -24.65 8.78 7.60
CA GLY A 107 -25.56 9.92 7.74
C GLY A 107 -26.66 9.69 8.79
N LYS A 108 -27.34 10.77 9.22
CA LYS A 108 -28.51 10.69 10.12
C LYS A 108 -29.49 9.64 9.55
N ARG A 109 -29.71 8.55 10.29
CA ARG A 109 -30.71 7.51 9.98
C ARG A 109 -32.03 8.21 9.63
N LYS A 110 -32.39 8.24 8.34
CA LYS A 110 -33.74 8.62 7.96
C LYS A 110 -34.65 7.49 8.41
N ALA A 111 -35.71 7.82 9.14
CA ALA A 111 -36.75 6.86 9.50
C ALA A 111 -37.23 6.18 8.21
N ALA A 112 -37.30 4.85 8.23
CA ALA A 112 -37.70 4.06 7.08
C ALA A 112 -39.09 4.50 6.61
N THR A 113 -39.17 5.25 5.53
CA THR A 113 -40.40 5.36 4.75
C THR A 113 -40.52 4.08 3.94
N SER A 114 -41.09 3.06 4.59
CA SER A 114 -41.57 1.84 3.94
C SER A 114 -42.74 2.19 3.01
N ASN A 115 -42.41 2.72 1.83
CA ASN A 115 -43.37 2.94 0.75
C ASN A 115 -42.91 2.27 -0.55
N TYR A 116 -42.19 1.14 -0.46
CA TYR A 116 -42.01 0.26 -1.62
C TYR A 116 -43.28 -0.56 -1.84
N ARG A 117 -44.28 0.09 -2.45
CA ARG A 117 -45.43 -0.59 -3.06
C ARG A 117 -45.02 -1.07 -4.46
N GLY A 118 -44.80 -2.38 -4.60
CA GLY A 118 -45.22 -3.08 -5.82
C GLY A 118 -44.19 -3.39 -6.92
N ASN A 119 -42.89 -3.18 -6.77
CA ASN A 119 -41.91 -3.70 -7.74
C ASN A 119 -41.35 -5.05 -7.28
N ILE A 120 -41.42 -6.06 -8.16
CA ILE A 120 -40.77 -7.36 -7.97
C ILE A 120 -39.26 -7.09 -7.90
N LEU A 121 -38.65 -7.32 -6.74
CA LEU A 121 -37.20 -7.22 -6.58
C LEU A 121 -36.52 -8.26 -7.46
N SER A 122 -35.44 -7.87 -8.11
CA SER A 122 -34.58 -8.81 -8.81
C SER A 122 -33.93 -9.79 -7.81
N HIS A 123 -33.53 -10.96 -8.29
CA HIS A 123 -32.83 -11.94 -7.44
C HIS A 123 -31.55 -11.36 -6.83
N SER A 124 -30.80 -10.55 -7.58
CA SER A 124 -29.58 -9.88 -7.10
C SER A 124 -29.87 -8.87 -5.99
N GLU A 125 -30.95 -8.10 -6.08
CA GLU A 125 -31.36 -7.17 -5.02
C GLU A 125 -31.76 -7.90 -3.73
N ILE A 126 -32.45 -9.04 -3.85
CA ILE A 126 -32.81 -9.88 -2.69
C ILE A 126 -31.55 -10.45 -2.02
N VAL A 127 -30.63 -11.01 -2.82
CA VAL A 127 -29.36 -11.56 -2.31
C VAL A 127 -28.53 -10.46 -1.65
N PHE A 128 -28.44 -9.28 -2.28
CA PHE A 128 -27.74 -8.13 -1.72
C PHE A 128 -28.33 -7.69 -0.38
N ALA A 129 -29.65 -7.52 -0.29
CA ALA A 129 -30.33 -7.13 0.94
C ALA A 129 -30.08 -8.11 2.08
N LYS A 130 -30.24 -9.41 1.81
CA LYS A 130 -29.98 -10.47 2.78
C LYS A 130 -28.51 -10.50 3.24
N THR A 131 -27.58 -10.23 2.32
CA THR A 131 -26.14 -10.16 2.65
C THR A 131 -25.87 -9.00 3.61
N VAL A 132 -26.44 -7.82 3.34
CA VAL A 132 -26.29 -6.65 4.22
C VAL A 132 -26.91 -6.90 5.60
N GLU A 133 -28.13 -7.43 5.66
CA GLU A 133 -28.81 -7.78 6.92
C GLU A 133 -28.00 -8.78 7.76
N THR A 134 -27.43 -9.80 7.11
CA THR A 134 -26.56 -10.80 7.76
C THR A 134 -25.27 -10.15 8.28
N ALA A 135 -24.62 -9.30 7.48
CA ALA A 135 -23.40 -8.61 7.92
C ALA A 135 -23.65 -7.70 9.14
N ILE A 136 -24.85 -7.12 9.24
CA ILE A 136 -25.27 -6.28 10.38
C ILE A 136 -25.58 -7.13 11.61
N SER A 137 -26.29 -8.25 11.46
CA SER A 137 -26.54 -9.14 12.60
C SER A 137 -25.24 -9.70 13.18
N GLN A 138 -24.20 -9.81 12.36
CA GLN A 138 -22.84 -10.21 12.73
C GLN A 138 -21.89 -9.01 12.94
N ALA A 139 -22.40 -7.78 13.15
CA ALA A 139 -21.55 -6.58 13.24
C ALA A 139 -20.48 -6.66 14.34
N GLY A 140 -20.75 -7.38 15.44
CA GLY A 140 -19.76 -7.62 16.50
C GLY A 140 -18.57 -8.45 16.02
N GLU A 141 -18.82 -9.49 15.22
CA GLU A 141 -17.79 -10.35 14.62
C GLU A 141 -16.99 -9.59 13.55
N ASN A 142 -17.64 -8.68 12.83
CA ASN A 142 -17.02 -7.87 11.78
C ASN A 142 -16.24 -6.65 12.29
N LYS A 143 -16.37 -6.31 13.57
CA LYS A 143 -15.74 -5.12 14.16
C LYS A 143 -14.21 -5.05 13.93
N PRO A 144 -13.42 -6.12 14.10
CA PRO A 144 -11.98 -6.08 13.85
C PRO A 144 -11.65 -5.64 12.41
N LEU A 145 -12.36 -6.17 11.41
CA LEU A 145 -12.16 -5.80 10.01
C LEU A 145 -12.52 -4.34 9.75
N VAL A 146 -13.63 -3.85 10.32
CA VAL A 146 -14.01 -2.43 10.20
C VAL A 146 -12.93 -1.52 10.81
N ASP A 147 -12.45 -1.85 12.00
CA ASP A 147 -11.41 -1.09 12.67
C ASP A 147 -10.11 -1.12 11.83
N ASN A 148 -9.75 -2.26 11.21
CA ASN A 148 -8.61 -2.35 10.29
C ASN A 148 -8.80 -1.44 9.08
N VAL A 149 -9.97 -1.45 8.44
CA VAL A 149 -10.25 -0.59 7.27
C VAL A 149 -10.08 0.88 7.60
N ILE A 150 -10.53 1.32 8.77
CA ILE A 150 -10.37 2.71 9.22
C ILE A 150 -8.89 3.07 9.38
N ARG A 151 -8.10 2.20 10.01
CA ARG A 151 -6.65 2.43 10.18
C ARG A 151 -5.91 2.41 8.84
N GLN A 152 -6.34 1.56 7.91
CA GLN A 152 -5.80 1.54 6.56
C GLN A 152 -6.11 2.80 5.76
N ALA A 153 -7.29 3.39 5.93
CA ALA A 153 -7.57 4.69 5.34
C ALA A 153 -6.60 5.77 5.87
N ALA A 154 -6.28 5.75 7.17
CA ALA A 154 -5.30 6.65 7.76
C ALA A 154 -3.88 6.41 7.23
N PHE A 155 -3.46 5.15 7.08
CA PHE A 155 -2.18 4.80 6.46
C PHE A 155 -2.09 5.30 5.02
N VAL A 156 -3.10 5.03 4.19
CA VAL A 156 -3.16 5.51 2.80
C VAL A 156 -3.06 7.04 2.73
N ASN A 157 -3.71 7.77 3.63
CA ASN A 157 -3.59 9.23 3.70
C ASN A 157 -2.17 9.69 4.04
N LYS A 158 -1.48 9.00 4.97
CA LYS A 158 -0.07 9.27 5.27
C LYS A 158 0.79 9.03 4.03
N MET A 159 0.65 7.88 3.37
CA MET A 159 1.40 7.59 2.14
C MET A 159 1.13 8.60 1.03
N HIS A 160 -0.14 9.00 0.86
CA HIS A 160 -0.53 10.04 -0.08
C HIS A 160 0.07 11.40 0.28
N SER A 161 0.25 11.74 1.57
CA SER A 161 0.89 13.00 1.95
C SER A 161 2.40 13.04 1.63
N HIS A 162 3.08 11.89 1.67
CA HIS A 162 4.50 11.78 1.31
C HIS A 162 4.75 11.78 -0.20
N LEU A 163 3.75 11.35 -1.00
CA LEU A 163 3.80 11.33 -2.47
C LEU A 163 5.04 10.62 -3.05
N TRP A 164 5.60 9.60 -2.38
CA TRP A 164 6.82 8.92 -2.87
C TRP A 164 6.70 8.39 -4.29
N ILE A 165 5.52 7.91 -4.70
CA ILE A 165 5.26 7.44 -6.07
C ILE A 165 5.46 8.53 -7.16
N ARG A 166 5.51 9.80 -6.76
CA ARG A 166 5.80 10.97 -7.63
C ARG A 166 7.19 11.53 -7.48
N SER A 167 7.96 11.05 -6.51
CA SER A 167 9.33 11.49 -6.34
C SER A 167 10.15 11.08 -7.58
N PRO A 168 11.04 11.94 -8.10
CA PRO A 168 12.03 11.53 -9.09
C PRO A 168 12.94 10.40 -8.56
N ALA A 169 13.06 10.29 -7.23
CA ALA A 169 13.87 9.29 -6.55
C ALA A 169 13.09 8.04 -6.10
N VAL A 170 11.89 7.80 -6.64
CA VAL A 170 11.00 6.71 -6.19
C VAL A 170 11.67 5.34 -6.26
N GLU A 171 12.48 5.07 -7.28
CA GLU A 171 13.18 3.78 -7.43
C GLU A 171 14.20 3.58 -6.31
N GLY A 172 15.06 4.57 -6.06
CA GLY A 172 15.99 4.54 -4.93
C GLY A 172 15.27 4.41 -3.59
N THR A 173 14.16 5.13 -3.43
CA THR A 173 13.32 5.09 -2.21
C THR A 173 12.80 3.68 -1.95
N VAL A 174 12.17 3.04 -2.95
CA VAL A 174 11.61 1.69 -2.81
C VAL A 174 12.72 0.67 -2.60
N ARG A 175 13.85 0.77 -3.31
CA ARG A 175 15.00 -0.13 -3.14
C ARG A 175 15.55 -0.08 -1.72
N ARG A 176 15.77 1.12 -1.16
CA ARG A 176 16.26 1.31 0.20
C ARG A 176 15.24 0.81 1.23
N ALA A 177 13.95 1.11 1.02
CA ALA A 177 12.87 0.62 1.86
C ALA A 177 12.83 -0.92 1.92
N ILE A 178 13.02 -1.60 0.77
CA ILE A 178 13.13 -3.06 0.70
C ILE A 178 14.30 -3.55 1.55
N GLY A 179 15.50 -3.00 1.37
CA GLY A 179 16.67 -3.42 2.14
C GLY A 179 16.52 -3.16 3.64
N ARG A 180 15.82 -2.10 4.04
CA ARG A 180 15.47 -1.82 5.43
C ARG A 180 14.42 -2.79 5.97
N TYR A 181 13.46 -3.19 5.16
CA TYR A 181 12.47 -4.22 5.49
C TYR A 181 13.10 -5.61 5.65
N GLU A 182 14.12 -5.97 4.87
CA GLU A 182 14.85 -7.23 5.06
C GLU A 182 15.56 -7.27 6.43
N LYS A 183 16.20 -6.18 6.81
CA LYS A 183 16.79 -6.02 8.15
C LYS A 183 15.72 -6.07 9.24
N PHE A 184 14.55 -5.51 8.98
CA PHE A 184 13.40 -5.60 9.88
C PHE A 184 12.95 -7.05 10.10
N LEU A 185 12.93 -7.89 9.06
CA LEU A 185 12.65 -9.32 9.20
C LEU A 185 13.68 -10.04 10.08
N GLN A 186 14.97 -9.71 9.91
CA GLN A 186 16.02 -10.26 10.75
C GLN A 186 15.85 -9.88 12.22
N LEU A 187 15.38 -8.67 12.52
CA LEU A 187 15.10 -8.27 13.91
C LEU A 187 13.97 -9.08 14.55
N PHE A 188 12.97 -9.55 13.79
CA PHE A 188 11.97 -10.47 14.36
C PHE A 188 12.57 -11.81 14.78
N GLN A 189 13.63 -12.26 14.09
CA GLN A 189 14.37 -13.47 14.44
C GLN A 189 15.29 -13.24 15.64
N ASP A 190 16.04 -12.14 15.64
CA ASP A 190 17.02 -11.82 16.68
C ASP A 190 16.34 -11.43 18.02
N TYR A 191 15.15 -10.82 17.96
CA TYR A 191 14.40 -10.32 19.13
C TYR A 191 12.95 -10.82 19.14
N PRO A 192 12.70 -12.14 19.32
CA PRO A 192 11.38 -12.75 19.11
C PRO A 192 10.30 -12.28 20.09
N HIS A 193 10.70 -11.71 21.23
CA HIS A 193 9.83 -11.20 22.30
C HIS A 193 9.71 -9.66 22.31
N ALA A 194 10.45 -8.96 21.44
CA ALA A 194 10.38 -7.50 21.37
C ALA A 194 9.19 -7.05 20.53
N THR A 195 8.60 -5.91 20.89
CA THR A 195 7.63 -5.19 20.06
C THR A 195 8.40 -4.38 19.03
N LEU A 196 8.39 -4.83 17.78
CA LEU A 196 9.07 -4.14 16.68
C LEU A 196 8.09 -3.19 15.98
N VAL A 197 8.51 -1.93 15.82
CA VAL A 197 7.69 -0.87 15.25
C VAL A 197 8.33 -0.41 13.94
N PRO A 198 7.67 -0.56 12.77
CA PRO A 198 8.25 -0.17 11.49
C PRO A 198 8.30 1.36 11.31
N THR A 199 9.33 1.87 10.64
CA THR A 199 9.29 3.20 10.01
C THR A 199 8.39 3.18 8.78
N LEU A 200 7.97 4.35 8.29
CA LEU A 200 6.95 4.45 7.23
C LEU A 200 7.33 3.72 5.92
N ASP A 201 8.62 3.73 5.56
CA ASP A 201 9.18 3.04 4.39
C ASP A 201 9.11 1.52 4.55
N ILE A 202 9.52 1.02 5.73
CA ILE A 202 9.45 -0.40 6.09
C ILE A 202 7.98 -0.86 6.12
N ASP A 203 7.10 -0.04 6.68
CA ASP A 203 5.67 -0.32 6.79
C ASP A 203 5.02 -0.43 5.42
N LEU A 204 5.37 0.45 4.47
CA LEU A 204 4.93 0.34 3.08
C LEU A 204 5.31 -1.00 2.44
N ILE A 205 6.56 -1.43 2.58
CA ILE A 205 7.01 -2.71 2.01
C ILE A 205 6.32 -3.89 2.70
N TRP A 206 6.13 -3.81 4.02
CA TRP A 206 5.41 -4.85 4.78
C TRP A 206 3.95 -4.98 4.31
N HIS A 207 3.22 -3.86 4.24
CA HIS A 207 1.86 -3.79 3.69
C HIS A 207 1.77 -4.43 2.31
N THR A 208 2.76 -4.17 1.48
CA THR A 208 2.79 -4.73 0.13
C THR A 208 3.06 -6.24 0.13
N HIS A 209 3.99 -6.72 0.97
CA HIS A 209 4.26 -8.15 1.09
C HIS A 209 3.06 -8.93 1.65
N LEU A 210 2.28 -8.33 2.55
CA LEU A 210 1.02 -8.90 3.05
C LEU A 210 -0.03 -9.07 1.96
N CYS A 211 0.09 -8.37 0.82
CA CYS A 211 -0.83 -8.53 -0.31
C CYS A 211 -0.66 -9.87 -1.06
N ASP A 212 0.38 -10.65 -0.75
CA ASP A 212 0.62 -12.00 -1.27
C ASP A 212 0.65 -13.01 -0.11
N PRO A 213 -0.51 -13.56 0.33
CA PRO A 213 -0.61 -14.28 1.60
C PRO A 213 0.22 -15.56 1.67
N GLU A 214 0.27 -16.33 0.57
CA GLU A 214 1.04 -17.57 0.50
C GLU A 214 2.54 -17.28 0.53
N GLN A 215 3.00 -16.30 -0.26
CA GLN A 215 4.39 -15.89 -0.28
C GLN A 215 4.82 -15.29 1.07
N TYR A 216 3.98 -14.45 1.68
CA TYR A 216 4.21 -13.87 3.00
C TYR A 216 4.43 -14.93 4.06
N ARG A 217 3.49 -15.90 4.14
CA ARG A 217 3.54 -17.01 5.08
C ARG A 217 4.80 -17.85 4.89
N ALA A 218 5.12 -18.21 3.64
CA ALA A 218 6.34 -18.97 3.34
C ALA A 218 7.60 -18.21 3.77
N CYS A 219 7.67 -16.89 3.48
CA CYS A 219 8.81 -16.06 3.85
C CYS A 219 9.03 -15.99 5.36
N PHE A 220 7.96 -15.69 6.10
CA PHE A 220 8.03 -15.51 7.53
C PHE A 220 8.35 -16.82 8.25
N LEU A 221 7.77 -17.94 7.80
CA LEU A 221 8.16 -19.25 8.33
C LEU A 221 9.64 -19.56 8.05
N GLN A 222 10.15 -19.23 6.86
CA GLN A 222 11.54 -19.50 6.51
C GLN A 222 12.54 -18.59 7.24
N LYS A 223 12.30 -17.27 7.25
CA LYS A 223 13.25 -16.27 7.76
C LYS A 223 13.09 -15.99 9.25
N VAL A 224 11.87 -16.09 9.77
CA VAL A 224 11.53 -15.69 11.14
C VAL A 224 11.12 -16.89 12.01
N GLY A 225 10.71 -18.00 11.40
CA GLY A 225 10.25 -19.21 12.10
C GLY A 225 8.79 -19.16 12.55
N ARG A 226 8.09 -18.04 12.31
CA ARG A 226 6.66 -17.86 12.64
C ARG A 226 6.03 -16.81 11.74
N VAL A 227 4.73 -16.91 11.52
CA VAL A 227 3.93 -15.86 10.87
C VAL A 227 3.69 -14.71 11.86
N VAL A 228 3.75 -13.48 11.38
CA VAL A 228 3.51 -12.27 12.17
C VAL A 228 2.28 -11.56 11.61
N ASP A 229 1.39 -11.10 12.48
CA ASP A 229 0.30 -10.22 12.07
C ASP A 229 0.77 -8.76 12.11
N HIS A 230 0.18 -7.94 11.25
CA HIS A 230 0.35 -6.49 11.29
C HIS A 230 -0.56 -5.92 12.39
N ASP A 231 -0.05 -5.91 13.62
CA ASP A 231 -0.77 -5.36 14.78
C ASP A 231 -0.41 -3.88 15.00
N ASP A 232 -1.30 -3.01 14.55
CA ASP A 232 -1.21 -1.56 14.68
C ASP A 232 -2.03 -1.00 15.87
N LYS A 233 -2.47 -1.86 16.80
CA LYS A 233 -3.27 -1.47 17.98
C LYS A 233 -2.45 -0.97 19.18
N ILE A 234 -1.16 -0.73 18.99
CA ILE A 234 -0.24 -0.35 20.06
C ILE A 234 -0.55 1.08 20.54
N GLY A 235 -0.87 1.22 21.83
CA GLY A 235 -1.10 2.54 22.45
C GLY A 235 0.15 3.42 22.42
N LYS A 236 -0.03 4.74 22.22
CA LYS A 236 1.06 5.71 22.02
C LYS A 236 2.24 5.59 23.02
N PRO A 237 2.03 5.45 24.34
CA PRO A 237 3.17 5.34 25.28
C PRO A 237 4.02 4.08 25.06
N ILE A 238 3.39 2.97 24.67
CA ILE A 238 4.07 1.72 24.35
C ILE A 238 4.80 1.90 23.02
N LEU A 239 4.13 2.52 22.04
CA LEU A 239 4.70 2.82 20.73
C LEU A 239 6.00 3.63 20.84
N ASP A 240 5.98 4.73 21.59
CA ASP A 240 7.15 5.61 21.75
C ASP A 240 8.33 4.86 22.40
N LYS A 241 8.06 4.06 23.45
CA LYS A 241 9.09 3.25 24.10
C LYS A 241 9.65 2.16 23.17
N SER A 242 8.77 1.44 22.49
CA SER A 242 9.16 0.38 21.54
C SER A 242 9.93 0.96 20.35
N PHE A 243 9.62 2.17 19.91
CA PHE A 243 10.34 2.84 18.84
C PHE A 243 11.77 3.23 19.26
N VAL A 244 11.97 3.72 20.49
CA VAL A 244 13.34 3.97 21.01
C VAL A 244 14.15 2.68 21.05
N GLN A 245 13.55 1.59 21.57
CA GLN A 245 14.20 0.27 21.58
C GLN A 245 14.52 -0.21 20.17
N MET A 246 13.62 0.01 19.22
CA MET A 246 13.81 -0.36 17.82
C MET A 246 15.01 0.36 17.20
N GLN A 247 15.16 1.66 17.46
CA GLN A 247 16.31 2.44 17.00
C GLN A 247 17.63 1.88 17.54
N GLU A 248 17.68 1.55 18.83
CA GLU A 248 18.86 0.96 19.46
C GLU A 248 19.19 -0.42 18.87
N MET A 249 18.21 -1.32 18.78
CA MET A 249 18.39 -2.67 18.23
C MET A 249 18.90 -2.62 16.78
N PHE A 250 18.32 -1.74 15.96
CA PHE A 250 18.72 -1.60 14.57
C PHE A 250 20.14 -1.01 14.44
N ASN A 251 20.50 -0.03 15.28
CA ASN A 251 21.84 0.54 15.28
C ASN A 251 22.90 -0.46 15.73
N VAL A 252 22.67 -1.16 16.84
CA VAL A 252 23.58 -2.19 17.36
C VAL A 252 23.78 -3.31 16.34
N ARG A 253 22.71 -3.71 15.64
CA ARG A 253 22.75 -4.83 14.71
C ARG A 253 23.37 -4.48 13.36
N PHE A 254 23.08 -3.30 12.82
CA PHE A 254 23.41 -2.95 11.43
C PHE A 254 24.34 -1.75 11.29
N GLY A 255 24.68 -1.05 12.37
CA GLY A 255 25.49 0.17 12.34
C GLY A 255 24.82 1.33 11.62
N GLN A 256 23.48 1.36 11.57
CA GLN A 256 22.71 2.32 10.78
C GLN A 256 21.66 3.03 11.64
N SER A 257 21.33 4.27 11.28
CA SER A 257 20.21 4.99 11.88
C SER A 257 18.87 4.38 11.44
N TYR A 258 18.00 4.13 12.41
CA TYR A 258 16.67 3.63 12.13
C TYR A 258 15.72 4.75 11.75
N ASP A 259 15.71 5.86 12.49
CA ASP A 259 14.91 7.03 12.13
C ASP A 259 15.67 7.90 11.13
N ILE A 260 15.11 8.07 9.93
CA ILE A 260 15.72 8.81 8.82
C ILE A 260 14.68 9.71 8.14
N CYS A 261 15.14 10.80 7.52
CA CYS A 261 14.26 11.66 6.73
C CYS A 261 13.95 10.99 5.38
N LEU A 262 12.67 10.81 5.08
CA LEU A 262 12.17 10.20 3.84
C LEU A 262 11.49 11.24 2.93
N CYS A 263 11.91 12.51 2.99
CA CYS A 263 11.41 13.54 2.07
C CYS A 263 12.03 13.38 0.68
N TRP A 264 11.45 14.03 -0.33
CA TRP A 264 11.95 13.94 -1.70
C TRP A 264 13.40 14.41 -1.84
N ASP A 265 13.78 15.47 -1.12
CA ASP A 265 15.15 16.01 -1.17
C ASP A 265 16.16 15.00 -0.65
N CYS A 266 15.93 14.46 0.56
CA CYS A 266 16.82 13.47 1.15
C CYS A 266 16.94 12.21 0.29
N GLU A 267 15.80 11.69 -0.20
CA GLU A 267 15.80 10.48 -1.03
C GLU A 267 16.45 10.71 -2.42
N ALA A 268 16.33 11.91 -2.99
CA ALA A 268 16.96 12.27 -4.25
C ALA A 268 18.47 12.46 -4.10
N ILE A 269 18.90 13.18 -3.06
CA ILE A 269 20.33 13.33 -2.72
C ILE A 269 20.96 11.96 -2.50
N LEU A 270 20.33 11.09 -1.71
CA LEU A 270 20.84 9.73 -1.47
C LEU A 270 20.97 8.92 -2.77
N SER A 271 19.99 9.03 -3.68
CA SER A 271 20.05 8.32 -4.96
C SER A 271 21.16 8.84 -5.87
N ALA A 272 21.43 10.16 -5.84
CA ALA A 272 22.53 10.76 -6.57
C ALA A 272 23.89 10.31 -6.00
N VAL A 273 24.06 10.31 -4.68
CA VAL A 273 25.28 9.83 -4.02
C VAL A 273 25.55 8.36 -4.35
N GLU A 274 24.54 7.49 -4.28
CA GLU A 274 24.68 6.07 -4.65
C GLU A 274 25.09 5.87 -6.12
N THR A 275 24.69 6.79 -7.00
CA THR A 275 25.10 6.76 -8.41
C THR A 275 26.56 7.16 -8.57
N LEU A 276 27.02 8.18 -7.82
CA LEU A 276 28.42 8.60 -7.80
C LEU A 276 29.34 7.50 -7.25
N ASP A 277 28.96 6.86 -6.14
CA ASP A 277 29.72 5.75 -5.53
C ASP A 277 29.85 4.53 -6.47
N GLY A 278 28.87 4.33 -7.38
CA GLY A 278 28.88 3.28 -8.39
C GLY A 278 29.83 3.54 -9.56
N ILE A 279 30.24 4.80 -9.77
CA ILE A 279 31.23 5.21 -10.77
C ILE A 279 32.61 5.04 -10.11
N GLY A 280 33.01 3.79 -9.89
CA GLY A 280 34.32 3.47 -9.35
C GLY A 280 35.41 4.04 -10.24
N ASP A 281 36.26 4.89 -9.64
CA ASP A 281 37.47 5.50 -10.20
C ASP A 281 37.33 6.92 -10.78
N MET A 282 36.99 7.89 -9.92
CA MET A 282 37.37 9.29 -10.14
C MET A 282 38.84 9.49 -9.74
N ASN A 283 39.67 9.80 -10.73
CA ASN A 283 41.12 9.78 -10.63
C ASN A 283 41.72 11.02 -9.91
N SER A 284 40.89 11.98 -9.49
CA SER A 284 41.32 13.15 -8.70
C SER A 284 40.21 13.72 -7.80
N ILE A 285 40.60 14.50 -6.79
CA ILE A 285 39.68 15.20 -5.88
C ILE A 285 38.85 16.26 -6.63
N ASP A 286 39.44 16.91 -7.63
CA ASP A 286 38.78 17.95 -8.45
C ASP A 286 37.68 17.37 -9.35
N ASP A 287 37.91 16.16 -9.89
CA ASP A 287 36.89 15.41 -10.62
C ASP A 287 35.72 15.05 -9.70
N LEU A 288 36.03 14.60 -8.46
CA LEU A 288 35.01 14.26 -7.47
C LEU A 288 34.16 15.45 -7.05
N GLU A 289 34.78 16.61 -6.77
CA GLU A 289 34.06 17.85 -6.45
C GLU A 289 33.15 18.27 -7.61
N THR A 290 33.65 18.28 -8.84
CA THR A 290 32.87 18.61 -10.04
C THR A 290 31.70 17.64 -10.25
N GLY A 291 31.92 16.34 -9.99
CA GLY A 291 30.87 15.31 -10.08
C GLY A 291 29.77 15.49 -9.04
N VAL A 292 30.16 15.83 -7.81
CA VAL A 292 29.21 16.12 -6.73
C VAL A 292 28.37 17.35 -7.05
N ASP A 293 29.00 18.45 -7.48
CA ASP A 293 28.28 19.69 -7.83
C ASP A 293 27.27 19.45 -8.96
N SER A 294 27.70 18.78 -10.04
CA SER A 294 26.82 18.41 -11.15
C SER A 294 25.65 17.52 -10.71
N ALA A 295 25.91 16.54 -9.84
CA ALA A 295 24.86 15.68 -9.30
C ALA A 295 23.86 16.45 -8.43
N MET A 296 24.33 17.41 -7.62
CA MET A 296 23.45 18.24 -6.78
C MET A 296 22.61 19.20 -7.63
N ASP A 297 23.17 19.79 -8.68
CA ASP A 297 22.43 20.62 -9.63
C ASP A 297 21.32 19.82 -10.33
N ASN A 298 21.61 18.58 -10.74
CA ASN A 298 20.61 17.69 -11.34
C ASN A 298 19.49 17.35 -10.36
N VAL A 299 19.84 17.00 -9.11
CA VAL A 299 18.86 16.74 -8.04
C VAL A 299 17.97 17.97 -7.82
N GLU A 300 18.54 19.16 -7.75
CA GLU A 300 17.79 20.39 -7.57
C GLU A 300 16.82 20.64 -8.73
N ASN A 301 17.30 20.50 -9.97
CA ASN A 301 16.49 20.72 -11.17
C ASN A 301 15.32 19.73 -11.27
N ASP A 302 15.58 18.44 -11.03
CA ASP A 302 14.54 17.40 -10.99
C ASP A 302 13.50 17.70 -9.91
N LEU A 303 13.94 17.98 -8.68
CA LEU A 303 13.01 18.28 -7.59
C LEU A 303 12.17 19.51 -7.89
N ARG A 304 12.76 20.58 -8.44
CA ARG A 304 12.04 21.80 -8.85
C ARG A 304 10.98 21.47 -9.90
N TYR A 305 11.34 20.70 -10.93
CA TYR A 305 10.41 20.28 -11.99
C TYR A 305 9.26 19.44 -11.43
N TYR A 306 9.55 18.35 -10.72
CA TYR A 306 8.51 17.45 -10.18
C TYR A 306 7.60 18.15 -9.16
N ARG A 307 8.12 19.09 -8.37
CA ARG A 307 7.30 19.95 -7.49
C ARG A 307 6.39 20.88 -8.28
N ALA A 308 6.89 21.50 -9.35
CA ALA A 308 6.08 22.34 -10.23
C ALA A 308 4.96 21.52 -10.90
N VAL A 309 5.24 20.29 -11.31
CA VAL A 309 4.23 19.34 -11.82
C VAL A 309 3.15 19.07 -10.76
N GLU A 310 3.51 18.80 -9.51
CA GLU A 310 2.52 18.58 -8.44
C GLU A 310 1.69 19.82 -8.12
N ILE A 311 2.29 21.02 -8.14
CA ILE A 311 1.57 22.28 -7.99
C ILE A 311 0.57 22.47 -9.14
N ALA A 312 0.99 22.18 -10.38
CA ALA A 312 0.14 22.27 -11.56
C ALA A 312 -1.06 21.32 -11.47
N ARG A 313 -0.82 20.06 -11.05
CA ARG A 313 -1.87 19.06 -10.81
C ARG A 313 -2.88 19.54 -9.78
N ARG A 314 -2.42 20.02 -8.62
CA ARG A 314 -3.31 20.53 -7.53
C ARG A 314 -4.14 21.73 -7.95
N LYS A 315 -3.61 22.58 -8.84
CA LYS A 315 -4.31 23.74 -9.40
C LYS A 315 -5.17 23.43 -10.63
N GLY A 316 -5.09 22.22 -11.17
CA GLY A 316 -5.80 21.83 -12.41
C GLY A 316 -5.32 22.59 -13.65
N ILE A 317 -4.07 23.05 -13.68
CA ILE A 317 -3.48 23.79 -14.82
C ILE A 317 -2.62 22.87 -15.70
N GLY A 318 -2.15 23.39 -16.84
CA GLY A 318 -1.21 22.68 -17.71
C GLY A 318 0.07 22.30 -16.99
N LEU A 319 0.61 21.11 -17.30
CA LEU A 319 1.87 20.64 -16.72
C LEU A 319 3.05 21.45 -17.30
N PRO A 320 4.10 21.74 -16.49
CA PRO A 320 5.31 22.36 -17.00
C PRO A 320 5.97 21.48 -18.06
N ILE A 321 6.67 22.11 -19.01
CA ILE A 321 7.47 21.41 -20.02
C ILE A 321 8.79 21.02 -19.35
N CYS A 322 9.21 19.77 -19.55
CA CYS A 322 10.53 19.32 -19.17
C CYS A 322 11.53 19.90 -20.17
N GLU A 323 12.37 20.84 -19.75
CA GLU A 323 13.53 21.25 -20.54
C GLU A 323 14.56 20.12 -20.43
N THR A 324 14.54 19.20 -21.41
CA THR A 324 15.48 18.07 -21.50
C THR A 324 16.81 18.48 -22.08
#